data_AF-A0A3D5QCH1-F1
#
_entry.id   AF-A0A3D5QCH1-F1
#
_cell.length_a   1.000
_cell.length_b   1.000
_cell.length_c   1.000
_cell.angle_alpha   90.00
_cell.angle_beta   90.00
_cell.angle_gamma   90.00
#
_symmetry.space_group_name_H-M   'P 1'
#
loop_
_entity.id
_entity.type
_entity.pdbx_description
1 polymer ?
#
loop_
_entity_poly.entity_id
_entity_poly.type
_entity_poly.pdbx_seq_one_letter_code
_entity_poly.pdbx_strand_id
1 'polypeptide(L)'
;MRFKLRNGINKKGTVVIFVLFVIAFASSIIINLSERSVNSYEEVNDVYLMNQAYIYGKTAVKIVKNLIEDDDFKEDSRDDDWFNIPMYPLQKGYISIKIIPLNSKININDINSSNDNLSKRTSSAWDGLMQEYEFNDTETTSDFLKDWIDNDTKISPTGIELERYDYLGNTYQTKNEKLSTLTELTLINKELYPAMKNHFTVIAEDKQININFVNVNTLKYYLPELEFYAEDIIDYR
;
A
#
# COMPACT_ATOMS: atom_id res chain seq x y z
N MET A 1 62.02 1.04 70.11
CA MET A 1 60.93 0.35 69.39
C MET A 1 61.01 0.76 67.93
N ARG A 2 61.51 -0.11 67.03
CA ARG A 2 61.65 0.18 65.58
C ARG A 2 60.69 -0.73 64.83
N PHE A 3 59.57 -0.19 64.32
CA PHE A 3 58.79 -0.86 63.29
C PHE A 3 59.44 -0.55 61.93
N LYS A 4 60.11 -1.56 61.34
CA LYS A 4 60.50 -1.56 59.93
C LYS A 4 59.30 -2.11 59.14
N LEU A 5 58.50 -1.24 58.55
CA LEU A 5 57.65 -1.62 57.42
C LEU A 5 58.48 -1.46 56.15
N ARG A 6 58.96 -2.58 55.60
CA ARG A 6 59.60 -2.63 54.29
C ARG A 6 58.58 -3.18 53.29
N ASN A 7 57.73 -2.30 52.78
CA ASN A 7 56.94 -2.59 51.57
C ASN A 7 57.74 -2.12 50.35
N GLY A 8 58.63 -3.00 49.86
CA GLY A 8 59.23 -2.83 48.54
C GLY A 8 58.20 -3.24 47.49
N ILE A 9 57.62 -2.26 46.80
CA ILE A 9 56.71 -2.51 45.67
C ILE A 9 57.46 -3.35 44.64
N ASN A 10 56.90 -4.51 44.30
CA ASN A 10 57.50 -5.47 43.38
C ASN A 10 57.44 -4.90 41.95
N LYS A 11 58.48 -4.14 41.56
CA LYS A 11 58.52 -3.35 40.31
C LYS A 11 58.21 -4.17 39.05
N LYS A 12 58.49 -5.48 39.04
CA LYS A 12 58.18 -6.36 37.91
C LYS A 12 56.67 -6.60 37.74
N GLY A 13 55.91 -6.70 38.83
CA GLY A 13 54.45 -6.90 38.77
C GLY A 13 53.71 -5.65 38.29
N THR A 14 54.13 -4.47 38.74
CA THR A 14 53.52 -3.19 38.34
C THR A 14 53.71 -2.89 36.85
N VAL A 15 54.89 -3.20 36.30
CA VAL A 15 55.16 -3.01 34.85
C VAL A 15 54.26 -3.91 34.00
N VAL A 16 54.07 -5.18 34.40
CA VAL A 16 53.19 -6.10 33.66
C VAL A 16 51.74 -5.61 33.69
N ILE A 17 51.24 -5.16 34.84
CA ILE A 17 49.87 -4.62 34.95
C ILE A 17 49.69 -3.38 34.07
N PHE A 18 50.68 -2.47 34.07
CA PHE A 18 50.63 -1.28 33.23
C PHE A 18 50.63 -1.61 31.73
N VAL A 19 51.48 -2.56 31.31
CA VAL A 19 51.52 -3.03 29.91
C VAL A 19 50.18 -3.67 29.52
N LEU A 20 49.62 -4.53 30.37
CA LEU A 20 48.31 -5.14 30.12
C LEU A 20 47.19 -4.10 30.04
N PHE A 21 47.23 -3.08 30.90
CA PHE A 21 46.25 -1.99 30.87
C PHE A 21 46.34 -1.18 29.57
N VAL A 22 47.55 -0.81 29.14
CA VAL A 22 47.75 -0.08 27.87
C VAL A 22 47.30 -0.91 26.68
N ILE A 23 47.60 -2.22 26.65
CA ILE A 23 47.14 -3.14 25.60
C ILE A 23 45.61 -3.23 25.61
N ALA A 24 44.99 -3.47 26.77
CA ALA A 24 43.54 -3.57 26.89
C ALA A 24 42.84 -2.28 26.44
N PHE A 25 43.39 -1.12 26.81
CA PHE A 25 42.87 0.18 26.40
C PHE A 25 43.00 0.40 24.88
N ALA A 26 44.19 0.12 24.31
CA ALA A 26 44.42 0.23 22.88
C ALA A 26 43.52 -0.71 22.07
N SER A 27 43.38 -1.97 22.50
CA SER A 27 42.48 -2.95 21.89
C SER A 27 41.02 -2.50 21.94
N SER A 28 40.57 -1.95 23.08
CA SER A 28 39.20 -1.44 23.20
C SER A 28 38.92 -0.31 22.20
N ILE A 29 39.85 0.64 22.03
CA ILE A 29 39.71 1.71 21.04
C ILE A 29 39.63 1.15 19.62
N ILE A 30 40.52 0.21 19.28
CA ILE A 30 40.54 -0.40 17.94
C ILE A 30 39.22 -1.13 17.65
N ILE A 31 38.70 -1.90 18.61
CA ILE A 31 37.41 -2.60 18.48
C ILE A 31 36.28 -1.59 18.24
N ASN A 32 36.19 -0.54 19.05
CA ASN A 32 35.15 0.49 18.89
C ASN A 32 35.24 1.22 17.54
N LEU A 33 36.45 1.52 17.06
CA LEU A 33 36.64 2.14 15.75
C LEU A 33 36.28 1.18 14.62
N SER A 34 36.64 -0.10 14.75
CA SER A 34 36.30 -1.14 13.78
C SER A 34 34.78 -1.33 13.69
N GLU A 35 34.09 -1.44 14.82
CA GLU A 35 32.63 -1.57 14.87
C GLU A 35 31.95 -0.37 14.20
N ARG A 36 32.39 0.85 14.52
CA ARG A 36 31.86 2.07 13.85
C ARG A 36 32.11 2.07 12.36
N SER A 37 33.29 1.62 11.92
CA SER A 37 33.63 1.55 10.49
C SER A 37 32.77 0.52 9.75
N VAL A 38 32.49 -0.62 10.37
CA VAL A 38 31.63 -1.65 9.79
C VAL A 38 30.19 -1.14 9.70
N ASN A 39 29.64 -0.59 10.78
CA ASN A 39 28.28 -0.04 10.78
C ASN A 39 28.12 1.08 9.74
N SER A 40 29.10 1.98 9.65
CA SER A 40 29.08 3.05 8.64
C SER A 40 29.15 2.50 7.21
N TYR A 41 29.89 1.42 6.98
CA TYR A 41 29.93 0.76 5.68
C TYR A 41 28.58 0.10 5.34
N GLU A 42 27.95 -0.58 6.30
CA GLU A 42 26.64 -1.19 6.14
C GLU A 42 25.58 -0.13 5.81
N GLU A 43 25.52 0.98 6.54
CA GLU A 43 24.61 2.10 6.25
C GLU A 43 24.80 2.67 4.84
N VAL A 44 26.06 2.88 4.42
CA VAL A 44 26.36 3.37 3.07
C VAL A 44 25.94 2.35 2.00
N ASN A 45 26.19 1.06 2.26
CA ASN A 45 25.78 0.00 1.36
C ASN A 45 24.25 -0.10 1.25
N ASP A 46 23.52 0.02 2.36
CA ASP A 46 22.06 0.00 2.35
C ASP A 46 21.46 1.17 1.57
N VAL A 47 21.99 2.39 1.77
CA VAL A 47 21.59 3.57 0.99
C VAL A 47 21.93 3.39 -0.49
N TYR A 48 23.10 2.81 -0.81
CA TYR A 48 23.47 2.49 -2.18
C TYR A 48 22.49 1.49 -2.82
N LEU A 49 22.15 0.41 -2.12
CA LEU A 49 21.20 -0.61 -2.60
C LEU A 49 19.80 -0.04 -2.76
N MET A 50 19.33 0.80 -1.83
CA MET A 50 18.03 1.46 -1.91
C MET A 50 17.94 2.40 -3.12
N ASN A 51 18.98 3.20 -3.37
CA ASN A 51 19.05 4.06 -4.56
C ASN A 51 19.09 3.24 -5.85
N GLN A 52 19.86 2.15 -5.89
CA GLN A 52 19.91 1.25 -7.02
C GLN A 52 18.54 0.60 -7.30
N ALA A 53 17.85 0.12 -6.27
CA ALA A 53 16.49 -0.43 -6.37
C ALA A 53 15.49 0.61 -6.89
N TYR A 54 15.57 1.85 -6.41
CA TYR A 54 14.74 2.95 -6.89
C TYR A 54 14.95 3.26 -8.39
N ILE A 55 16.22 3.29 -8.84
CA ILE A 55 16.54 3.47 -10.26
C ILE A 55 16.00 2.30 -11.09
N TYR A 56 16.17 1.06 -10.64
CA TYR A 56 15.61 -0.10 -11.32
C TYR A 56 14.08 -0.04 -11.43
N GLY A 57 13.39 0.35 -10.35
CA GLY A 57 11.94 0.54 -10.36
C GLY A 57 11.49 1.58 -11.38
N LYS A 58 12.17 2.74 -11.46
CA LYS A 58 11.87 3.75 -12.49
C LYS A 58 12.09 3.25 -13.91
N THR A 59 13.19 2.54 -14.12
CA THR A 59 13.51 1.97 -15.44
C THR A 59 12.44 0.95 -15.84
N ALA A 60 11.99 0.09 -14.92
CA ALA A 60 10.91 -0.85 -15.18
C ALA A 60 9.60 -0.15 -15.54
N VAL A 61 9.20 0.90 -14.82
CA VAL A 61 8.01 1.69 -15.18
C VAL A 61 8.12 2.27 -16.60
N LYS A 62 9.31 2.74 -16.98
CA LYS A 62 9.54 3.25 -18.34
C LYS A 62 9.43 2.13 -19.40
N ILE A 63 9.98 0.96 -19.13
CA ILE A 63 9.89 -0.20 -20.02
C ILE A 63 8.42 -0.62 -20.17
N VAL A 64 7.69 -0.74 -19.07
CA VAL A 64 6.26 -1.06 -19.05
C VAL A 64 5.46 -0.04 -19.85
N LYS A 65 5.76 1.25 -19.69
CA LYS A 65 5.09 2.30 -20.46
C LYS A 65 5.26 2.07 -21.97
N ASN A 66 6.48 1.83 -22.43
CA ASN A 66 6.73 1.56 -23.84
C ASN A 66 6.02 0.27 -24.31
N LEU A 67 6.05 -0.77 -23.48
CA LEU A 67 5.37 -2.04 -23.77
C LEU A 67 3.86 -1.85 -23.97
N ILE A 68 3.21 -1.03 -23.15
CA ILE A 68 1.78 -0.70 -23.28
C ILE A 68 1.54 0.21 -24.50
N GLU A 69 2.46 1.15 -24.80
CA GLU A 69 2.34 2.03 -25.98
C GLU A 69 2.48 1.29 -27.31
N ASP A 70 3.23 0.18 -27.33
CA ASP A 70 3.44 -0.65 -28.52
C ASP A 70 2.29 -1.66 -28.77
N ASP A 71 1.34 -1.81 -27.85
CA ASP A 71 0.25 -2.79 -27.88
C ASP A 71 -0.95 -2.36 -28.75
N ASP A 72 -1.78 -3.32 -29.21
CA ASP A 72 -3.03 -3.00 -29.94
C ASP A 72 -4.17 -2.70 -28.97
N PHE A 73 -4.48 -1.42 -28.78
CA PHE A 73 -5.56 -0.95 -27.89
C PHE A 73 -6.99 -1.39 -28.25
N LYS A 74 -7.20 -2.30 -29.21
CA LYS A 74 -8.55 -2.75 -29.57
C LYS A 74 -9.14 -3.67 -28.51
N GLU A 75 -8.36 -4.60 -27.97
CA GLU A 75 -8.82 -5.58 -26.99
C GLU A 75 -7.67 -5.94 -26.04
N ASP A 76 -7.84 -5.65 -24.75
CA ASP A 76 -6.90 -6.05 -23.70
C ASP A 76 -7.26 -7.47 -23.20
N SER A 77 -6.30 -8.41 -23.22
CA SER A 77 -6.48 -9.81 -22.84
C SER A 77 -5.38 -10.34 -21.92
N ARG A 78 -5.59 -11.51 -21.31
CA ARG A 78 -4.55 -12.16 -20.48
C ARG A 78 -3.42 -12.78 -21.29
N ASP A 79 -3.61 -12.88 -22.60
CA ASP A 79 -2.61 -13.40 -23.54
C ASP A 79 -1.67 -12.30 -24.02
N ASP A 80 -1.93 -11.04 -23.67
CA ASP A 80 -1.09 -9.91 -24.05
C ASP A 80 0.27 -9.97 -23.35
N ASP A 81 1.32 -9.54 -24.06
CA ASP A 81 2.71 -9.59 -23.59
C ASP A 81 2.92 -8.80 -22.28
N TRP A 82 2.13 -7.75 -22.06
CA TRP A 82 2.21 -6.92 -20.87
C TRP A 82 1.59 -7.59 -19.63
N PHE A 83 0.70 -8.58 -19.78
CA PHE A 83 0.02 -9.20 -18.66
C PHE A 83 0.94 -10.14 -17.86
N ASN A 84 1.73 -10.96 -18.55
CA ASN A 84 2.59 -12.00 -17.97
C ASN A 84 4.09 -11.69 -18.10
N ILE A 85 4.54 -10.59 -17.50
CA ILE A 85 5.96 -10.21 -17.53
C ILE A 85 6.79 -11.14 -16.60
N PRO A 86 7.80 -11.86 -17.13
CA PRO A 86 8.63 -12.73 -16.31
C PRO A 86 9.52 -11.95 -15.34
N MET A 87 9.85 -12.56 -14.21
CA MET A 87 10.81 -12.00 -13.27
C MET A 87 12.19 -11.85 -13.93
N TYR A 88 12.79 -10.67 -13.82
CA TYR A 88 14.06 -10.37 -14.46
C TYR A 88 15.20 -10.28 -13.42
N PRO A 89 16.29 -11.08 -13.55
CA PRO A 89 17.41 -11.05 -12.62
C PRO A 89 18.29 -9.81 -12.85
N LEU A 90 18.76 -9.22 -11.75
CA LEU A 90 19.63 -8.06 -11.71
C LEU A 90 20.89 -8.39 -10.90
N GLN A 91 21.92 -7.54 -10.98
CA GLN A 91 23.21 -7.80 -10.34
C GLN A 91 23.12 -8.06 -8.83
N LYS A 92 22.16 -7.42 -8.14
CA LYS A 92 21.97 -7.52 -6.67
C LYS A 92 20.53 -7.83 -6.28
N GLY A 93 19.78 -8.54 -7.13
CA GLY A 93 18.39 -8.90 -6.84
C GLY A 93 17.61 -9.31 -8.08
N TYR A 94 16.30 -9.12 -8.02
CA TYR A 94 15.39 -9.37 -9.13
C TYR A 94 14.32 -8.28 -9.16
N ILE A 95 13.72 -8.10 -10.33
CA ILE A 95 12.54 -7.25 -10.48
C ILE A 95 11.36 -8.09 -10.94
N SER A 96 10.23 -7.90 -10.27
CA SER A 96 8.95 -8.51 -10.61
C SER A 96 7.98 -7.39 -10.92
N ILE A 97 7.27 -7.50 -12.04
CA ILE A 97 6.33 -6.50 -12.52
C ILE A 97 4.96 -7.17 -12.60
N LYS A 98 3.94 -6.49 -12.09
CA LYS A 98 2.55 -6.89 -12.25
C LYS A 98 1.74 -5.67 -12.66
N ILE A 99 1.09 -5.77 -13.80
CA ILE A 99 0.21 -4.73 -14.33
C ILE A 99 -1.22 -5.11 -13.96
N ILE A 100 -2.00 -4.15 -13.47
CA ILE A 100 -3.38 -4.36 -13.06
C ILE A 100 -4.23 -3.33 -13.80
N PRO A 101 -5.07 -3.76 -14.76
CA PRO A 101 -5.93 -2.85 -15.50
C PRO A 101 -6.92 -2.16 -14.55
N LEU A 102 -6.92 -0.82 -14.50
CA LEU A 102 -7.83 -0.07 -13.63
C LEU A 102 -9.25 -0.01 -14.17
N ASN A 103 -9.44 -0.17 -15.49
CA ASN A 103 -10.74 -0.35 -16.14
C ASN A 103 -11.45 -1.65 -15.74
N SER A 104 -10.81 -2.55 -14.99
CA SER A 104 -11.44 -3.74 -14.39
C SER A 104 -12.12 -3.48 -13.04
N LYS A 105 -11.99 -2.25 -12.52
CA LYS A 105 -12.49 -1.81 -11.22
C LYS A 105 -13.55 -0.72 -11.41
N ILE A 106 -14.41 -0.58 -10.41
CA ILE A 106 -15.48 0.42 -10.40
C ILE A 106 -14.91 1.74 -9.91
N ASN A 107 -15.21 2.85 -10.58
CA ASN A 107 -14.90 4.16 -10.03
C ASN A 107 -15.83 4.47 -8.86
N ILE A 108 -15.29 4.54 -7.64
CA ILE A 108 -16.08 4.78 -6.44
C ILE A 108 -16.80 6.13 -6.47
N ASN A 109 -16.22 7.12 -7.14
CA ASN A 109 -16.82 8.46 -7.28
C ASN A 109 -18.07 8.46 -8.17
N ASP A 110 -18.33 7.37 -8.91
CA ASP A 110 -19.55 7.24 -9.71
C ASP A 110 -20.80 6.98 -8.86
N ILE A 111 -20.64 6.76 -7.54
CA ILE A 111 -21.77 6.67 -6.62
C ILE A 111 -22.66 7.93 -6.65
N ASN A 112 -22.06 9.10 -6.91
CA ASN A 112 -22.73 10.38 -7.08
C ASN A 112 -22.75 10.83 -8.55
N SER A 113 -22.71 9.88 -9.51
CA SER A 113 -22.77 10.20 -10.93
C SER A 113 -24.12 10.81 -11.33
N SER A 114 -24.10 11.74 -12.29
CA SER A 114 -25.33 12.27 -12.89
C SER A 114 -26.08 11.23 -13.73
N ASN A 115 -25.43 10.12 -14.08
CA ASN A 115 -26.09 8.97 -14.69
C ASN A 115 -26.65 8.06 -13.59
N ASP A 116 -27.98 8.08 -13.43
CA ASP A 116 -28.72 7.33 -12.42
C ASP A 116 -28.44 5.82 -12.46
N ASN A 117 -28.30 5.22 -13.66
CA ASN A 117 -27.95 3.80 -13.77
C ASN A 117 -26.55 3.51 -13.23
N LEU A 118 -25.60 4.41 -13.48
CA LEU A 118 -24.21 4.25 -13.05
C LEU A 118 -24.09 4.43 -11.52
N SER A 119 -24.78 5.43 -10.97
CA SER A 119 -24.89 5.64 -9.52
C SER A 119 -25.50 4.42 -8.83
N LYS A 120 -26.64 3.91 -9.32
CA LYS A 120 -27.30 2.72 -8.77
C LYS A 120 -26.43 1.48 -8.81
N ARG A 121 -25.73 1.22 -9.93
CA ARG A 121 -24.81 0.08 -10.05
C ARG A 121 -23.63 0.20 -9.08
N THR A 122 -23.11 1.42 -8.90
CA THR A 122 -22.01 1.68 -7.95
C THR A 122 -22.47 1.49 -6.50
N SER A 123 -23.67 1.98 -6.13
CA SER A 123 -24.26 1.75 -4.81
C SER A 123 -24.52 0.26 -4.56
N SER A 124 -25.11 -0.45 -5.53
CA SER A 124 -25.34 -1.90 -5.46
C SER A 124 -24.04 -2.66 -5.26
N ALA A 125 -22.99 -2.31 -6.01
CA ALA A 125 -21.68 -2.91 -5.85
C ALA A 125 -21.11 -2.68 -4.46
N TRP A 126 -21.21 -1.46 -3.96
CA TRP A 126 -20.74 -1.11 -2.63
C TRP A 126 -21.46 -1.91 -1.54
N ASP A 127 -22.80 -1.86 -1.51
CA ASP A 127 -23.59 -2.55 -0.49
C ASP A 127 -23.39 -4.07 -0.54
N GLY A 128 -23.36 -4.66 -1.74
CA GLY A 128 -23.13 -6.09 -1.92
C GLY A 128 -21.74 -6.53 -1.46
N LEU A 129 -20.69 -5.73 -1.75
CA LEU A 129 -19.33 -6.01 -1.28
C LEU A 129 -19.20 -5.80 0.23
N MET A 130 -19.86 -4.81 0.81
CA MET A 130 -19.86 -4.61 2.27
C MET A 130 -20.47 -5.82 2.98
N GLN A 131 -21.59 -6.34 2.46
CA GLN A 131 -22.18 -7.57 2.96
C GLN A 131 -21.27 -8.79 2.77
N GLU A 132 -20.66 -8.95 1.59
CA GLU A 132 -19.75 -10.06 1.25
C GLU A 132 -18.54 -10.12 2.20
N TYR A 133 -17.98 -8.97 2.56
CA TYR A 133 -16.84 -8.85 3.46
C TYR A 133 -17.24 -8.61 4.93
N GLU A 134 -18.51 -8.85 5.27
CA GLU A 134 -19.07 -8.77 6.63
C GLU A 134 -18.97 -7.38 7.30
N PHE A 135 -18.83 -6.31 6.52
CA PHE A 135 -18.97 -4.94 6.99
C PHE A 135 -20.46 -4.58 7.12
N ASN A 136 -20.99 -4.75 8.34
CA ASN A 136 -22.42 -4.57 8.63
C ASN A 136 -22.72 -3.31 9.46
N ASP A 137 -21.84 -2.30 9.43
CA ASP A 137 -22.06 -1.04 10.15
C ASP A 137 -22.89 -0.06 9.30
N THR A 138 -23.67 0.77 9.97
CA THR A 138 -24.32 1.95 9.39
C THR A 138 -23.34 2.87 8.64
N GLU A 139 -22.10 2.99 9.11
CA GLU A 139 -21.01 3.75 8.48
C GLU A 139 -20.39 3.06 7.24
N THR A 140 -20.99 1.96 6.79
CA THR A 140 -20.54 1.23 5.59
C THR A 140 -21.62 1.11 4.53
N THR A 141 -22.76 1.78 4.70
CA THR A 141 -23.82 1.81 3.67
C THR A 141 -23.44 2.67 2.47
N SER A 142 -24.04 2.40 1.31
CA SER A 142 -23.86 3.23 0.11
C SER A 142 -24.34 4.67 0.33
N ASP A 143 -25.40 4.87 1.11
CA ASP A 143 -25.89 6.21 1.49
C ASP A 143 -24.86 6.95 2.37
N PHE A 144 -24.19 6.27 3.28
CA PHE A 144 -23.06 6.86 4.01
C PHE A 144 -21.93 7.29 3.07
N LEU A 145 -21.56 6.43 2.11
CA LEU A 145 -20.51 6.76 1.15
C LEU A 145 -20.91 7.93 0.23
N LYS A 146 -22.20 8.07 -0.11
CA LYS A 146 -22.70 9.23 -0.87
C LYS A 146 -22.50 10.52 -0.10
N ASP A 147 -22.98 10.59 1.14
CA ASP A 147 -22.85 11.77 2.00
C ASP A 147 -21.37 12.10 2.27
N TRP A 148 -20.50 11.08 2.36
CA TRP A 148 -19.06 11.32 2.50
C TRP A 148 -18.44 12.05 1.30
N ILE A 149 -18.97 11.81 0.09
CA ILE A 149 -18.39 12.24 -1.19
C ILE A 149 -19.12 13.44 -1.81
N ASP A 150 -20.42 13.59 -1.59
CA ASP A 150 -21.20 14.63 -2.24
C ASP A 150 -20.90 16.03 -1.69
N ASN A 151 -21.18 17.07 -2.47
CA ASN A 151 -20.80 18.43 -2.09
C ASN A 151 -21.87 19.13 -1.23
N ASP A 152 -22.99 18.47 -0.92
CA ASP A 152 -24.05 19.08 -0.15
C ASP A 152 -23.93 18.73 1.35
N THR A 153 -25.01 18.88 2.11
CA THR A 153 -25.01 18.61 3.56
C THR A 153 -26.31 17.90 3.96
N LYS A 154 -27.00 17.31 2.99
CA LYS A 154 -28.26 16.61 3.20
C LYS A 154 -27.94 15.18 3.55
N ILE A 155 -28.44 14.78 4.71
CA ILE A 155 -28.27 13.43 5.19
C ILE A 155 -29.17 12.48 4.41
N SER A 156 -28.57 11.48 3.77
CA SER A 156 -29.27 10.35 3.15
C SER A 156 -29.93 9.46 4.23
N PRO A 157 -30.91 8.60 3.89
CA PRO A 157 -31.68 7.82 4.89
C PRO A 157 -30.86 7.07 5.94
N THR A 158 -29.70 6.51 5.56
CA THR A 158 -28.73 5.89 6.48
C THR A 158 -27.37 6.56 6.48
N GLY A 159 -27.27 7.76 5.90
CA GLY A 159 -26.03 8.50 5.77
C GLY A 159 -25.69 9.33 7.00
N ILE A 160 -24.51 9.93 6.98
CA ILE A 160 -23.98 10.77 8.06
C ILE A 160 -23.21 11.94 7.45
N GLU A 161 -23.52 13.14 7.94
CA GLU A 161 -22.87 14.39 7.57
C GLU A 161 -22.09 15.02 8.75
N LEU A 162 -21.39 16.12 8.44
CA LEU A 162 -20.51 16.91 9.31
C LEU A 162 -20.97 17.07 10.78
N GLU A 163 -22.27 17.33 11.03
CA GLU A 163 -22.80 17.61 12.38
C GLU A 163 -22.60 16.44 13.36
N ARG A 164 -22.60 15.19 12.87
CA ARG A 164 -22.39 14.01 13.72
C ARG A 164 -20.92 13.79 14.08
N TYR A 165 -20.00 14.09 13.16
CA TYR A 165 -18.56 13.97 13.41
C TYR A 165 -18.09 14.98 14.46
N ASP A 166 -18.62 16.21 14.40
CA ASP A 166 -18.35 17.26 15.38
C ASP A 166 -18.86 16.86 16.78
N TYR A 167 -20.05 16.25 16.87
CA TYR A 167 -20.60 15.75 18.15
C TYR A 167 -19.76 14.62 18.77
N LEU A 168 -19.18 13.74 17.95
CA LEU A 168 -18.33 12.64 18.39
C LEU A 168 -16.91 13.09 18.75
N GLY A 169 -16.56 14.36 18.54
CA GLY A 169 -15.24 14.92 18.83
C GLY A 169 -14.14 14.41 17.88
N ASN A 170 -14.53 13.96 16.68
CA ASN A 170 -13.59 13.50 15.67
C ASN A 170 -12.78 14.68 15.11
N THR A 171 -11.49 14.47 14.84
CA THR A 171 -10.62 15.53 14.28
C THR A 171 -10.75 15.67 12.76
N TYR A 172 -11.63 14.88 12.14
CA TYR A 172 -11.86 14.84 10.71
C TYR A 172 -13.37 14.82 10.45
N GLN A 173 -13.74 15.40 9.31
CA GLN A 173 -15.12 15.55 8.85
C GLN A 173 -15.32 14.74 7.57
N THR A 174 -16.56 14.63 7.12
CA THR A 174 -16.89 14.18 5.76
C THR A 174 -16.13 15.02 4.74
N LYS A 175 -15.72 14.40 3.63
CA LYS A 175 -14.85 15.08 2.66
C LYS A 175 -15.60 16.15 1.88
N ASN A 176 -16.87 15.87 1.60
CA ASN A 176 -17.78 16.64 0.76
C ASN A 176 -17.19 16.99 -0.61
N GLU A 177 -16.40 16.04 -1.14
CA GLU A 177 -15.77 16.09 -2.46
C GLU A 177 -15.43 14.65 -2.90
N LYS A 178 -15.28 14.45 -4.21
CA LYS A 178 -14.74 13.22 -4.81
C LYS A 178 -13.47 12.74 -4.11
N LEU A 179 -13.37 11.44 -3.87
CA LEU A 179 -12.14 10.82 -3.36
C LEU A 179 -11.01 11.03 -4.37
N SER A 180 -9.87 11.50 -3.87
CA SER A 180 -8.67 11.75 -4.67
C SER A 180 -7.82 10.48 -4.76
N THR A 181 -7.93 9.63 -3.74
CA THR A 181 -7.28 8.33 -3.61
C THR A 181 -8.22 7.35 -2.90
N LEU A 182 -8.17 6.07 -3.26
CA LEU A 182 -8.98 5.05 -2.56
C LEU A 182 -8.53 4.83 -1.11
N THR A 183 -7.29 5.19 -0.77
CA THR A 183 -6.75 5.10 0.60
C THR A 183 -7.50 5.98 1.60
N GLU A 184 -8.24 6.99 1.14
CA GLU A 184 -9.09 7.83 1.99
C GLU A 184 -10.19 7.03 2.71
N LEU A 185 -10.56 5.85 2.22
CA LEU A 185 -11.48 4.95 2.93
C LEU A 185 -10.98 4.56 4.32
N THR A 186 -9.66 4.64 4.56
CA THR A 186 -9.09 4.38 5.90
C THR A 186 -9.47 5.41 6.96
N LEU A 187 -9.96 6.59 6.53
CA LEU A 187 -10.50 7.62 7.42
C LEU A 187 -11.87 7.20 8.00
N ILE A 188 -12.65 6.47 7.22
CA ILE A 188 -13.93 5.88 7.65
C ILE A 188 -13.63 4.65 8.51
N ASN A 189 -12.97 3.66 7.91
CA ASN A 189 -12.52 2.45 8.60
C ASN A 189 -11.26 1.90 7.92
N LYS A 190 -10.21 1.66 8.72
CA LYS A 190 -8.89 1.19 8.25
C LYS A 190 -8.94 -0.13 7.49
N GLU A 191 -9.95 -0.96 7.73
CA GLU A 191 -10.15 -2.26 7.09
C GLU A 191 -10.79 -2.15 5.70
N LEU A 192 -11.42 -1.02 5.36
CA LEU A 192 -12.10 -0.85 4.07
C LEU A 192 -11.15 -0.80 2.89
N TYR A 193 -10.05 -0.04 2.97
CA TYR A 193 -9.08 0.03 1.88
C TYR A 193 -8.53 -1.35 1.45
N PRO A 194 -8.00 -2.19 2.36
CA PRO A 194 -7.47 -3.48 1.96
C PRO A 194 -8.54 -4.42 1.38
N ALA A 195 -9.80 -4.34 1.84
CA ALA A 195 -10.91 -5.11 1.28
C ALA A 195 -11.36 -4.60 -0.09
N MET A 196 -11.46 -3.27 -0.27
CA MET A 196 -12.05 -2.65 -1.45
C MET A 196 -11.07 -2.41 -2.60
N LYS A 197 -9.74 -2.42 -2.36
CA LYS A 197 -8.72 -2.09 -3.37
C LYS A 197 -8.74 -2.94 -4.64
N ASN A 198 -9.33 -4.13 -4.60
CA ASN A 198 -9.45 -5.03 -5.76
C ASN A 198 -10.74 -4.80 -6.55
N HIS A 199 -11.70 -4.07 -6.00
CA HIS A 199 -13.02 -3.83 -6.58
C HIS A 199 -13.21 -2.40 -7.07
N PHE A 200 -12.64 -1.43 -6.34
CA PHE A 200 -12.81 -0.01 -6.60
C PHE A 200 -11.50 0.69 -7.00
N THR A 201 -11.66 1.82 -7.68
CA THR A 201 -10.64 2.79 -8.05
C THR A 201 -11.22 4.20 -7.94
N VAL A 202 -10.39 5.23 -7.96
CA VAL A 202 -10.82 6.63 -8.15
C VAL A 202 -10.61 7.13 -9.58
N ILE A 203 -9.92 6.30 -10.38
CA ILE A 203 -9.57 6.56 -11.78
C ILE A 203 -10.26 5.50 -12.63
N ALA A 204 -11.40 5.86 -13.23
CA ALA A 204 -11.89 5.20 -14.43
C ALA A 204 -12.31 6.30 -15.41
N GLU A 205 -11.46 6.54 -16.40
CA GLU A 205 -11.77 7.47 -17.50
C GLU A 205 -12.81 6.86 -18.44
N ASP A 206 -12.79 5.54 -18.58
CA ASP A 206 -13.83 4.76 -19.23
C ASP A 206 -14.92 4.37 -18.24
N LYS A 207 -16.18 4.50 -18.65
CA LYS A 207 -17.36 4.12 -17.86
C LYS A 207 -17.74 2.66 -18.05
N GLN A 208 -16.96 1.93 -18.86
CA GLN A 208 -17.14 0.50 -19.12
C GLN A 208 -16.15 -0.30 -18.26
N ILE A 209 -16.63 -1.41 -17.72
CA ILE A 209 -15.79 -2.36 -16.98
C ILE A 209 -15.22 -3.37 -17.98
N ASN A 210 -13.91 -3.54 -17.95
CA ASN A 210 -13.22 -4.58 -18.71
C ASN A 210 -13.48 -5.97 -18.08
N ILE A 211 -14.33 -6.75 -18.74
CA ILE A 211 -14.74 -8.10 -18.31
C ILE A 211 -13.60 -9.12 -18.30
N ASN A 212 -12.53 -8.90 -19.07
CA ASN A 212 -11.39 -9.83 -19.16
C ASN A 212 -10.58 -9.87 -17.86
N PHE A 213 -10.67 -8.81 -17.05
CA PHE A 213 -9.89 -8.67 -15.80
C PHE A 213 -10.72 -8.44 -14.54
N VAL A 214 -12.02 -8.14 -14.65
CA VAL A 214 -12.90 -7.90 -13.50
C VAL A 214 -12.92 -9.07 -12.51
N ASN A 215 -13.04 -8.77 -11.21
CA ASN A 215 -13.22 -9.79 -10.18
C ASN A 215 -14.68 -10.30 -10.15
N VAL A 216 -14.89 -11.56 -9.78
CA VAL A 216 -16.23 -12.19 -9.69
C VAL A 216 -17.19 -11.37 -8.85
N ASN A 217 -16.79 -11.00 -7.64
CA ASN A 217 -17.64 -10.25 -6.72
C ASN A 217 -17.87 -8.82 -7.24
N THR A 218 -16.88 -8.20 -7.90
CA THR A 218 -17.10 -6.91 -8.57
C THR A 218 -18.18 -7.02 -9.65
N LEU A 219 -18.09 -8.02 -10.53
CA LEU A 219 -19.04 -8.22 -11.62
C LEU A 219 -20.44 -8.52 -11.08
N LYS A 220 -20.53 -9.46 -10.14
CA LYS A 220 -21.75 -9.91 -9.46
C LYS A 220 -22.54 -8.74 -8.87
N TYR A 221 -21.89 -7.89 -8.06
CA TYR A 221 -22.60 -6.84 -7.34
C TYR A 221 -22.79 -5.55 -8.17
N TYR A 222 -21.95 -5.31 -9.17
CA TYR A 222 -22.09 -4.19 -10.09
C TYR A 222 -23.12 -4.42 -11.19
N LEU A 223 -23.24 -5.66 -11.67
CA LEU A 223 -24.27 -6.12 -12.61
C LEU A 223 -25.05 -7.28 -11.99
N PRO A 224 -25.98 -7.02 -11.04
CA PRO A 224 -26.78 -8.07 -10.41
C PRO A 224 -27.54 -8.94 -11.41
N GLU A 225 -27.88 -8.41 -12.59
CA GLU A 225 -28.47 -9.17 -13.69
C GLU A 225 -27.58 -10.31 -14.23
N LEU A 226 -26.27 -10.26 -13.98
CA LEU A 226 -25.29 -11.28 -14.37
C LEU A 226 -24.84 -12.15 -13.20
N GLU A 227 -25.39 -11.99 -11.99
CA GLU A 227 -24.97 -12.72 -10.78
C GLU A 227 -24.88 -14.23 -11.01
N PHE A 228 -25.91 -14.84 -11.61
CA PHE A 228 -25.96 -16.28 -11.88
C PHE A 228 -24.91 -16.78 -12.89
N TYR A 229 -24.39 -15.89 -13.73
CA TYR A 229 -23.42 -16.21 -14.77
C TYR A 229 -22.02 -15.65 -14.46
N ALA A 230 -21.83 -14.93 -13.36
CA ALA A 230 -20.61 -14.18 -13.09
C ALA A 230 -19.39 -15.10 -12.97
N GLU A 231 -19.55 -16.29 -12.36
CA GLU A 231 -18.50 -17.31 -12.29
C GLU A 231 -18.19 -17.87 -13.68
N ASP A 232 -19.22 -18.32 -14.42
CA ASP A 232 -19.05 -18.85 -15.78
C ASP A 232 -18.37 -17.84 -16.71
N ILE A 233 -18.79 -16.57 -16.70
CA ILE A 233 -18.17 -15.51 -17.51
C ILE A 233 -16.68 -15.40 -17.21
N ILE A 234 -16.28 -15.60 -15.95
CA ILE A 234 -14.89 -15.45 -15.51
C ILE A 234 -14.04 -16.69 -15.77
N ASP A 235 -14.67 -17.86 -15.80
CA ASP A 235 -14.03 -19.13 -16.11
C ASP A 235 -13.82 -19.32 -17.62
N TYR A 236 -14.70 -18.75 -18.45
CA TYR A 236 -14.66 -18.86 -19.92
C TYR A 236 -14.07 -17.64 -20.66
N ARG A 237 -13.56 -16.62 -19.93
CA ARG A 237 -12.86 -15.45 -20.52
C ARG A 237 -11.37 -15.69 -20.74
#